data_AF-A0A962H2G3-F1
#
_entry.id   AF-A0A962H2G3-F1
#
_cell.length_a   1.000
_cell.length_b   1.000
_cell.length_c   1.000
_cell.angle_alpha   90.00
_cell.angle_beta   90.00
_cell.angle_gamma   90.00
#
_symmetry.space_group_name_H-M   'P 1'
#
loop_
_entity.id
_entity.type
_entity.pdbx_description
1 polymer ?
#
loop_
_entity_poly.entity_id
_entity_poly.type
_entity_poly.pdbx_seq_one_letter_code
_entity_poly.pdbx_strand_id
1 'polypeptide(L)' 'MANEDTNTAGTNGSAEAAAGPQLTVQKIYVKDASFEAPGAPHIFQEQGQSKIELNLGQKAQQLAEGVYEIVLTIT' A
#
# COMPACT_ATOMS: atom_id res chain seq x y z
N MET A 1 -8.77 -46.95 18.47
CA MET A 1 -8.87 -45.97 19.58
C MET A 1 -8.24 -44.70 19.08
N ALA A 2 -9.10 -43.72 18.76
CA ALA A 2 -8.71 -42.35 18.54
C ALA A 2 -8.19 -41.77 19.86
N ASN A 3 -7.13 -40.98 19.81
CA ASN A 3 -6.91 -39.90 20.76
C ASN A 3 -6.66 -38.65 19.93
N GLU A 4 -7.63 -37.75 20.01
CA GLU A 4 -7.56 -36.35 19.60
C GLU A 4 -6.68 -35.53 20.57
N ASP A 5 -6.42 -34.29 20.14
CA ASP A 5 -6.06 -33.11 20.94
C ASP A 5 -4.60 -33.03 21.45
N THR A 6 -3.84 -31.95 21.24
CA THR A 6 -4.22 -30.53 21.23
C THR A 6 -3.21 -29.68 20.44
N ASN A 7 -3.77 -28.78 19.64
CA ASN A 7 -3.16 -27.49 19.27
C ASN A 7 -2.74 -26.71 20.54
N THR A 8 -1.47 -26.35 20.66
CA THR A 8 -1.04 -25.24 21.51
C THR A 8 0.09 -24.44 20.87
N ALA A 9 -0.31 -23.28 20.39
CA ALA A 9 0.32 -21.97 20.60
C ALA A 9 1.75 -21.75 20.11
N GLY A 10 1.85 -20.80 19.16
CA GLY A 10 3.10 -20.22 18.70
C GLY A 10 3.97 -19.72 19.86
N THR A 11 5.14 -20.33 19.97
CA THR A 11 6.24 -19.82 20.78
C THR A 11 7.19 -19.08 19.85
N ASN A 12 7.23 -17.75 20.00
CA ASN A 12 8.21 -16.85 19.41
C ASN A 12 9.63 -17.39 19.66
N GLY A 13 10.24 -17.93 18.61
CA GLY A 13 11.66 -18.26 18.62
C GLY A 13 12.47 -16.97 18.57
N SER A 14 13.06 -16.60 19.71
CA SER A 14 14.21 -15.71 19.77
C SER A 14 15.37 -16.37 19.04
N ALA A 15 15.39 -16.25 17.72
CA ALA A 15 16.58 -16.47 16.91
C ALA A 15 17.26 -15.11 16.77
N GLU A 16 18.52 -15.05 17.16
CA GLU A 16 19.42 -13.92 16.97
C GLU A 16 19.49 -13.60 15.47
N ALA A 17 18.64 -12.67 15.03
CA ALA A 17 18.62 -12.20 13.66
C ALA A 17 19.90 -11.41 13.46
N ALA A 18 20.77 -11.89 12.58
CA ALA A 18 21.81 -11.05 12.00
C ALA A 18 21.17 -9.72 11.61
N ALA A 19 21.69 -8.60 12.13
CA ALA A 19 21.15 -7.28 11.89
C ALA A 19 21.30 -6.94 10.39
N GLY A 20 20.32 -7.39 9.61
CA GLY A 20 20.17 -7.04 8.21
C GLY A 20 19.75 -5.59 8.05
N PRO A 21 19.69 -5.08 6.81
CA PRO A 21 19.19 -3.75 6.54
C PRO A 21 17.82 -3.53 7.19
N GLN A 22 17.74 -2.54 8.09
CA GLN A 22 16.49 -2.20 8.78
C GLN A 22 15.74 -1.12 7.97
N LEU A 23 14.52 -1.42 7.54
CA LEU A 23 13.60 -0.43 6.97
C LEU A 23 12.53 -0.09 8.01
N THR A 24 12.24 1.20 8.20
CA THR A 24 11.15 1.64 9.09
C THR A 24 10.33 2.72 8.40
N VAL A 25 9.00 2.55 8.41
CA VAL A 25 8.07 3.55 7.86
C VAL A 25 7.84 4.63 8.91
N GLN A 26 8.25 5.86 8.61
CA GLN A 26 8.04 6.98 9.53
C GLN A 26 6.62 7.54 9.46
N LYS A 27 6.14 7.83 8.24
CA LYS A 27 4.81 8.39 7.99
C LYS A 27 4.29 7.93 6.64
N ILE A 28 2.97 7.82 6.54
CA ILE A 28 2.24 7.64 5.28
C ILE A 28 1.25 8.79 5.18
N TYR A 29 1.25 9.50 4.06
CA TYR A 29 0.39 10.65 3.87
C TYR A 29 0.10 10.88 2.39
N VAL A 30 -1.01 11.57 2.11
CA VAL A 30 -1.40 11.97 0.75
C VAL A 30 -0.79 13.33 0.46
N LYS A 31 -0.03 13.44 -0.63
CA LYS A 31 0.55 14.71 -1.09
C LYS A 31 -0.44 15.53 -1.90
N ASP A 32 -1.16 14.86 -2.79
CA ASP A 32 -2.12 15.45 -3.70
C ASP A 32 -3.21 14.41 -4.03
N ALA A 33 -4.44 14.89 -4.21
CA ALA A 33 -5.59 14.08 -4.60
C ALA A 33 -6.57 14.95 -5.38
N SER A 34 -6.89 14.51 -6.59
CA SER A 34 -7.85 15.14 -7.48
C SER A 34 -8.95 14.15 -7.85
N PHE A 35 -10.19 14.64 -7.94
CA PHE A 35 -11.32 13.88 -8.45
C PHE A 35 -12.18 14.79 -9.31
N GLU A 36 -12.52 14.32 -10.51
CA GLU A 36 -13.37 15.04 -11.44
C GLU A 36 -14.41 14.09 -12.03
N ALA A 37 -15.64 14.58 -12.18
CA ALA A 37 -16.74 13.85 -12.82
C ALA A 37 -17.39 14.73 -13.89
N PRO A 38 -16.78 14.82 -15.09
CA PRO A 38 -17.31 15.64 -16.17
C PRO A 38 -18.74 15.22 -16.56
N GLY A 39 -19.62 16.19 -16.77
CA GLY A 39 -21.00 15.92 -17.20
C GLY A 39 -21.92 15.36 -16.12
N ALA A 40 -21.47 15.21 -14.86
CA ALA A 40 -22.35 14.85 -13.76
C ALA A 40 -23.45 15.92 -13.53
N PRO A 41 -24.70 15.52 -13.25
CA PRO A 41 -25.18 14.14 -13.07
C PRO A 41 -25.66 13.47 -14.37
N HIS A 42 -25.70 14.18 -15.50
CA HIS A 42 -26.27 13.68 -16.76
C HIS A 42 -25.55 12.43 -17.28
N ILE A 43 -24.24 12.34 -17.06
CA ILE A 43 -23.41 11.18 -17.40
C ILE A 43 -23.95 9.87 -16.78
N PHE A 44 -24.69 9.92 -15.67
CA PHE A 44 -25.24 8.73 -15.01
C PHE A 44 -26.35 8.03 -15.81
N GLN A 45 -26.86 8.66 -16.87
CA GLN A 45 -27.87 8.08 -17.76
C GLN A 45 -27.24 7.42 -18.99
N GLU A 46 -25.94 7.61 -19.23
CA GLU A 46 -25.25 6.98 -20.37
C GLU A 46 -25.18 5.47 -20.18
N GLN A 47 -25.55 4.74 -21.23
CA GLN A 47 -25.45 3.28 -21.27
C GLN A 47 -24.21 2.88 -22.07
N GLY A 48 -23.22 2.32 -21.39
CA GLY A 48 -21.96 1.89 -22.01
C GLY A 48 -20.97 1.31 -21.00
N GLN A 49 -19.94 0.63 -21.50
CA GLN A 49 -18.82 0.18 -20.68
C GLN A 49 -17.84 1.34 -20.51
N SER A 50 -17.55 1.73 -19.27
CA SER A 50 -16.51 2.73 -18.99
C SER A 50 -15.14 2.13 -19.31
N LYS A 51 -14.28 2.92 -19.98
CA LYS A 51 -12.87 2.58 -20.13
C LYS A 51 -12.11 3.05 -18.90
N ILE A 52 -11.37 2.14 -18.27
CA ILE A 52 -10.46 2.46 -17.17
C ILE A 52 -9.04 2.54 -17.77
N GLU A 53 -8.38 3.66 -17.56
CA GLU A 53 -6.96 3.84 -17.84
C GLU A 53 -6.25 4.04 -16.51
N LEU A 54 -5.14 3.31 -16.30
CA LEU A 54 -4.36 3.38 -15.06
C LEU A 54 -2.90 3.68 -15.40
N ASN A 55 -2.37 4.77 -14.83
CA ASN A 55 -0.98 5.17 -14.93
C ASN A 55 -0.35 5.19 -13.55
N LEU A 56 0.80 4.52 -13.41
CA LEU A 56 1.54 4.42 -12.16
C LEU A 56 2.92 5.06 -12.31
N GLY A 57 3.22 6.03 -11.44
CA GLY A 57 4.54 6.67 -11.32
C GLY A 57 5.11 6.49 -9.93
N GLN A 58 6.42 6.28 -9.83
CA GLN A 58 7.14 6.25 -8.55
C GLN A 58 8.31 7.23 -8.60
N LYS A 59 8.48 8.01 -7.54
CA LYS A 59 9.65 8.86 -7.32
C LYS A 59 10.22 8.60 -5.92
N ALA A 60 11.53 8.42 -5.85
CA ALA A 60 12.26 8.37 -4.59
C ALA A 60 13.11 9.63 -4.45
N GLN A 61 13.06 10.26 -3.28
CA GLN A 61 13.86 11.43 -2.95
C GLN A 61 14.44 11.27 -1.55
N GLN A 62 15.72 11.59 -1.39
CA GLN A 62 16.32 11.70 -0.06
C GLN A 62 15.93 13.03 0.59
N LEU A 63 15.40 12.98 1.82
CA LEU A 63 15.07 14.17 2.60
C LEU A 63 16.16 14.52 3.61
N ALA A 64 16.80 13.50 4.18
CA ALA A 64 17.93 13.61 5.09
C ALA A 64 18.78 12.33 5.04
N GLU A 65 19.86 12.27 5.78
CA GLU A 65 20.66 11.05 5.93
C GLU A 65 19.79 9.90 6.46
N GLY A 66 19.75 8.78 5.74
CA GLY A 66 18.93 7.62 6.10
C GLY A 66 17.40 7.82 5.97
N VAL A 67 16.92 8.98 5.51
CA VAL A 67 15.49 9.27 5.37
C VAL A 67 15.12 9.54 3.92
N TYR A 68 14.19 8.73 3.41
CA TYR A 68 13.69 8.82 2.05
C TYR A 68 12.19 9.07 2.05
N GLU A 69 11.77 9.92 1.12
CA GLU A 69 10.38 10.05 0.72
C GLU A 69 10.17 9.28 -0.57
N ILE A 70 9.18 8.40 -0.55
CA ILE A 70 8.72 7.68 -1.73
C ILE A 70 7.33 8.20 -2.07
N VAL A 71 7.18 8.76 -3.26
CA VAL A 71 5.90 9.25 -3.79
C VAL A 71 5.42 8.28 -4.84
N LEU A 72 4.22 7.74 -4.62
CA LEU A 72 3.47 6.96 -5.59
C LEU A 72 2.39 7.86 -6.20
N THR A 73 2.39 8.00 -7.52
CA THR A 73 1.36 8.74 -8.27
C THR A 73 0.51 7.74 -9.04
N ILE A 74 -0.80 7.86 -8.89
CA ILE A 74 -1.80 7.04 -9.56
C ILE A 74 -2.75 7.98 -10.30
N THR A 75 -3.01 7.71 -11.58
CA THR A 75 -3.97 8.46 -12.40
C THR A 75 -4.79 7.51 -13.23
#